data_AF-A0A9P7FW82-F1
#
_entry.id   AF-A0A9P7FW82-F1
#
_cell.length_a   1.000
_cell.length_b   1.000
_cell.length_c   1.000
_cell.angle_alpha   90.00
_cell.angle_beta   90.00
_cell.angle_gamma   90.00
#
_symmetry.space_group_name_H-M   'P 1'
#
loop_
_entity.id
_entity.type
_entity.pdbx_description
1 polymer ?
#
loop_
_entity_poly.entity_id
_entity_poly.type
_entity_poly.pdbx_seq_one_letter_code
_entity_poly.pdbx_strand_id
1 'polypeptide(L)'
;MSLSTPITRPHIYSYASVPTPEISYNTFPANLDPQDAHLHATLQKIDQLANQDVDMQAPLSESSTFLVLDTNILIHHFDVITQFVEDAERQALPVIVVIPGVVIYELDGQKNRDNLAWSARRASSWLLKKVKERKMVKGQANEETCKASGNWKIRARGEDFGSERMNDALIQDCCIYFRRGRRTFLFSADKNLCFETENTIADQGIRTITPSRTCSSREVAWLLFGEYGIDLSYFSAYRLSYRDPKSNLTAQLPAPIQDDDNMMMVDDDASVADVLQPSHALDLLHIQIIDHFTRLLIELVGRVGGVEIHRSQQTVEGTSASRYAPQWQKQTRHYTEWTVAELLEYLDEKKRIAVTSPRVEVFLSKPYSSRGARRGQDWSRRDWEVALRGLGRIGNAWEEVSIGESLRVLDSHVEGIFVTKMRPTGQ
;
A
#
# COMPACT_ATOMS: atom_id res chain seq x y z
N MET A 1 -92.55 10.33 0.78
CA MET A 1 -91.86 10.96 -0.38
C MET A 1 -90.40 10.56 -0.30
N SER A 2 -90.04 9.55 -1.07
CA SER A 2 -88.74 8.89 -1.10
C SER A 2 -88.01 9.39 -2.34
N LEU A 3 -86.94 10.16 -2.17
CA LEU A 3 -86.07 10.61 -3.26
C LEU A 3 -84.71 9.94 -3.09
N SER A 4 -84.46 8.98 -3.96
CA SER A 4 -83.19 8.32 -4.20
C SER A 4 -82.29 9.20 -5.05
N THR A 5 -81.11 9.56 -4.55
CA THR A 5 -80.01 10.15 -5.33
C THR A 5 -78.91 9.11 -5.59
N PRO A 6 -78.24 9.15 -6.77
CA PRO A 6 -77.35 8.08 -7.21
C PRO A 6 -75.91 8.28 -6.70
N ILE A 7 -75.25 7.14 -6.43
CA ILE A 7 -73.84 7.03 -6.05
C ILE A 7 -72.97 7.12 -7.30
N THR A 8 -72.18 8.20 -7.40
CA THR A 8 -71.14 8.37 -8.42
C THR A 8 -69.89 7.61 -8.02
N ARG A 9 -69.45 6.64 -8.85
CA ARG A 9 -68.17 5.93 -8.64
C ARG A 9 -66.99 6.83 -9.03
N PRO A 10 -65.88 6.85 -8.26
CA PRO A 10 -64.67 7.54 -8.69
C PRO A 10 -63.97 6.78 -9.83
N HIS A 11 -63.55 7.53 -10.84
CA HIS A 11 -62.71 7.06 -11.94
C HIS A 11 -61.35 6.59 -11.40
N ILE A 12 -61.04 5.31 -11.62
CA ILE A 12 -59.71 4.74 -11.44
C ILE A 12 -58.84 5.24 -12.58
N TYR A 13 -57.93 6.17 -12.31
CA TYR A 13 -56.85 6.50 -13.22
C TYR A 13 -55.82 5.37 -13.18
N SER A 14 -55.77 4.60 -14.27
CA SER A 14 -54.71 3.65 -14.57
C SER A 14 -53.41 4.43 -14.77
N TYR A 15 -52.53 4.44 -13.76
CA TYR A 15 -51.17 4.94 -13.93
C TYR A 15 -50.44 4.02 -14.90
N ALA A 16 -50.13 4.54 -16.09
CA ALA A 16 -49.19 3.92 -17.00
C ALA A 16 -47.85 3.78 -16.28
N SER A 17 -47.39 2.55 -16.11
CA SER A 17 -46.08 2.20 -15.59
C SER A 17 -45.00 2.89 -16.44
N VAL A 18 -44.38 3.92 -15.86
CA VAL A 18 -43.18 4.56 -16.41
C VAL A 18 -42.08 3.49 -16.47
N PRO A 19 -41.44 3.26 -17.63
CA PRO A 19 -40.36 2.29 -17.71
C PRO A 19 -39.22 2.74 -16.80
N THR A 20 -38.90 1.93 -15.80
CA THR A 20 -37.67 2.03 -15.01
C THR A 20 -36.49 2.05 -15.99
N PRO A 21 -35.65 3.10 -16.00
CA PRO A 21 -34.50 3.15 -16.88
C PRO A 21 -33.55 2.00 -16.52
N GLU A 22 -33.18 1.20 -17.51
CA GLU A 22 -32.12 0.20 -17.38
C GLU A 22 -30.82 0.90 -16.97
N ILE A 23 -30.42 0.69 -15.71
CA ILE A 23 -29.12 1.13 -15.20
C ILE A 23 -28.07 0.26 -15.88
N SER A 24 -27.32 0.84 -16.81
CA SER A 24 -26.17 0.19 -17.44
C SER A 24 -25.04 0.07 -16.41
N TYR A 25 -24.87 -1.12 -15.84
CA TYR A 25 -23.70 -1.47 -15.04
C TYR A 25 -22.52 -1.70 -15.98
N ASN A 26 -21.80 -0.64 -16.33
CA ASN A 26 -20.53 -0.79 -17.05
C ASN A 26 -19.45 -1.29 -16.08
N THR A 27 -19.30 -2.61 -16.03
CA THR A 27 -18.14 -3.32 -15.47
C THR A 27 -16.85 -2.92 -16.19
N PHE A 28 -15.74 -2.99 -15.44
CA PHE A 28 -14.33 -2.81 -15.81
C PHE A 28 -14.01 -2.89 -17.32
N PRO A 29 -13.19 -1.98 -17.89
CA PRO A 29 -12.72 -2.13 -19.27
C PRO A 29 -11.95 -3.46 -19.41
N ALA A 30 -12.50 -4.36 -20.22
CA ALA A 30 -12.07 -5.74 -20.39
C ALA A 30 -10.80 -5.94 -21.24
N ASN A 31 -9.92 -4.94 -21.34
CA ASN A 31 -8.65 -5.09 -22.05
C ASN A 31 -7.56 -5.53 -21.05
N LEU A 32 -7.69 -6.76 -20.59
CA LEU A 32 -6.68 -7.42 -19.77
C LEU A 32 -5.58 -7.91 -20.70
N ASP A 33 -4.42 -7.25 -20.68
CA ASP A 33 -3.19 -7.95 -21.05
C ASP A 33 -3.09 -9.16 -20.09
N PRO A 34 -3.00 -10.41 -20.60
CA PRO A 34 -2.80 -11.58 -19.75
C PRO A 34 -1.63 -11.45 -18.77
N GLN A 35 -0.69 -10.54 -19.07
CA GLN A 35 0.52 -10.26 -18.31
C GLN A 35 0.33 -9.36 -17.07
N ASP A 36 -0.89 -8.89 -16.77
CA ASP A 36 -1.20 -8.10 -15.57
C ASP A 36 -2.36 -8.65 -14.75
N ALA A 37 -2.69 -9.93 -14.96
CA ALA A 37 -3.84 -10.57 -14.35
C ALA A 37 -3.74 -10.55 -12.81
N HIS A 38 -2.53 -10.70 -12.25
CA HIS A 38 -2.35 -10.75 -10.80
C HIS A 38 -2.58 -9.40 -10.12
N LEU A 39 -2.00 -8.31 -10.64
CA LEU A 39 -2.21 -6.98 -10.06
C LEU A 39 -3.68 -6.58 -10.14
N HIS A 40 -4.33 -6.84 -11.27
CA HIS A 40 -5.76 -6.58 -11.41
C HIS A 40 -6.58 -7.38 -10.40
N ALA A 41 -6.29 -8.68 -10.22
CA ALA A 41 -6.92 -9.50 -9.20
C ALA A 41 -6.65 -8.99 -7.77
N THR A 42 -5.46 -8.44 -7.51
CA THR A 42 -5.09 -7.81 -6.23
C THR A 42 -5.98 -6.60 -5.96
N LEU A 43 -6.12 -5.69 -6.93
CA LEU A 43 -6.94 -4.49 -6.79
C LEU A 43 -8.43 -4.81 -6.69
N GLN A 44 -8.92 -5.80 -7.45
CA GLN A 44 -10.29 -6.32 -7.30
C GLN A 44 -10.53 -6.89 -5.90
N LYS A 45 -9.57 -7.61 -5.31
CA LYS A 45 -9.68 -8.09 -3.93
C LYS A 45 -9.76 -6.94 -2.93
N ILE A 46 -9.00 -5.86 -3.14
CA ILE A 46 -9.11 -4.66 -2.29
C ILE A 46 -10.51 -4.07 -2.38
N ASP A 47 -11.04 -3.90 -3.59
CA ASP A 47 -12.39 -3.39 -3.83
C ASP A 47 -13.46 -4.29 -3.17
N GLN A 48 -13.33 -5.61 -3.30
CA GLN A 48 -14.22 -6.55 -2.63
C GLN A 48 -14.12 -6.46 -1.10
N LEU A 49 -12.91 -6.36 -0.55
CA LEU A 49 -12.70 -6.25 0.89
C LEU A 49 -13.22 -4.92 1.46
N ALA A 50 -13.15 -3.83 0.68
CA ALA A 50 -13.68 -2.53 1.07
C ALA A 50 -15.22 -2.55 1.13
N ASN A 51 -15.87 -3.33 0.26
CA ASN A 51 -17.33 -3.47 0.20
C ASN A 51 -17.90 -4.59 1.09
N GLN A 52 -17.03 -5.40 1.71
CA GLN A 52 -17.49 -6.31 2.76
C GLN A 52 -17.76 -5.47 4.00
N ASP A 53 -19.04 -5.29 4.29
CA ASP A 53 -19.59 -4.52 5.42
C ASP A 53 -19.06 -5.08 6.74
N VAL A 54 -17.87 -4.63 7.14
CA VAL A 54 -17.16 -5.09 8.33
C VAL A 54 -16.54 -3.90 9.01
N ASP A 55 -17.11 -3.55 10.16
CA ASP A 55 -16.55 -2.60 11.11
C ASP A 55 -15.06 -2.90 11.32
N MET A 56 -14.23 -1.85 11.28
CA MET A 56 -12.82 -1.96 11.66
C MET A 56 -12.72 -2.64 13.04
N GLN A 57 -11.70 -3.48 13.24
CA GLN A 57 -11.64 -4.38 14.41
C GLN A 57 -11.58 -3.65 15.76
N ALA A 58 -11.31 -2.35 15.77
CA ALA A 58 -11.40 -1.50 16.95
C ALA A 58 -12.64 -0.60 16.85
N PRO A 59 -13.44 -0.45 17.92
CA PRO A 59 -14.56 0.47 17.94
C PRO A 59 -14.04 1.86 17.57
N LEU A 60 -14.53 2.37 16.45
CA LEU A 60 -14.14 3.66 15.92
C LEU A 60 -14.51 4.73 16.94
N SER A 61 -13.56 5.12 17.80
CA SER A 61 -13.72 6.23 18.73
C SER A 61 -14.27 7.42 17.95
N GLU A 62 -15.26 8.13 18.51
CA GLU A 62 -15.82 9.34 17.87
C GLU A 62 -14.73 10.39 17.56
N SER A 63 -13.57 10.30 18.22
CA SER A 63 -12.37 11.12 18.04
C SER A 63 -11.43 10.70 16.90
N SER A 64 -11.74 9.67 16.11
CA SER A 64 -10.84 9.24 15.03
C SER A 64 -10.67 10.30 13.94
N THR A 65 -9.43 10.52 13.49
CA THR A 65 -9.10 11.38 12.36
C THR A 65 -8.98 10.56 11.08
N PHE A 66 -9.59 11.02 9.99
CA PHE A 66 -9.41 10.44 8.66
C PHE A 66 -8.31 11.16 7.87
N LEU A 67 -7.46 10.38 7.21
CA LEU A 67 -6.46 10.84 6.26
C LEU A 67 -6.78 10.22 4.90
N VAL A 68 -7.36 10.99 3.99
CA VAL A 68 -7.71 10.54 2.63
C VAL A 68 -6.50 10.71 1.74
N LEU A 69 -6.10 9.67 1.00
CA LEU A 69 -4.93 9.70 0.13
C LEU A 69 -5.28 9.90 -1.35
N ASP A 70 -4.42 10.61 -2.06
CA ASP A 70 -4.37 10.69 -3.52
C ASP A 70 -3.40 9.64 -4.11
N THR A 71 -3.61 9.24 -5.36
CA THR A 71 -2.71 8.36 -6.15
C THR A 71 -1.28 8.89 -6.18
N ASN A 72 -1.08 10.19 -6.35
CA ASN A 72 0.27 10.77 -6.40
C ASN A 72 1.06 10.54 -5.10
N ILE A 73 0.37 10.51 -3.95
CA ILE A 73 1.00 10.19 -2.67
C ILE A 73 1.43 8.72 -2.65
N LEU A 74 0.56 7.81 -3.10
CA LEU A 74 0.87 6.38 -3.16
C LEU A 74 1.96 6.02 -4.19
N ILE A 75 2.19 6.87 -5.19
CA ILE A 75 3.23 6.66 -6.20
C ILE A 75 4.57 7.30 -5.78
N HIS A 76 4.55 8.53 -5.26
CA HIS A 76 5.78 9.32 -5.03
C HIS A 76 6.18 9.46 -3.57
N HIS A 77 5.26 9.25 -2.64
CA HIS A 77 5.44 9.40 -1.19
C HIS A 77 5.04 8.13 -0.42
N PHE A 78 5.00 7.00 -1.13
CA PHE A 78 4.59 5.69 -0.61
C PHE A 78 5.29 5.31 0.70
N ASP A 79 6.63 5.40 0.70
CA ASP A 79 7.47 5.01 1.83
C ASP A 79 7.21 5.90 3.07
N VAL A 80 6.78 7.16 2.89
CA VAL A 80 6.39 8.06 3.98
C VAL A 80 5.09 7.58 4.62
N ILE A 81 4.10 7.21 3.80
CA ILE A 81 2.81 6.69 4.27
C ILE A 81 2.98 5.36 4.98
N THR A 82 3.80 4.46 4.44
CA THR A 82 4.03 3.14 5.06
C THR A 82 4.64 3.32 6.45
N GLN A 83 5.64 4.19 6.57
CA GLN A 83 6.28 4.51 7.84
C GLN A 83 5.30 5.18 8.82
N PHE A 84 4.50 6.14 8.32
CA PHE A 84 3.51 6.82 9.14
C PHE A 84 2.48 5.85 9.72
N VAL A 85 1.96 4.92 8.91
CA VAL A 85 1.01 3.90 9.38
C VAL A 85 1.66 3.00 10.42
N GLU A 86 2.90 2.56 10.22
CA GLU A 86 3.60 1.72 11.20
C GLU A 86 3.87 2.45 12.53
N ASP A 87 4.29 3.72 12.47
CA ASP A 87 4.51 4.55 13.66
C ASP A 87 3.18 4.84 14.38
N ALA A 88 2.13 5.16 13.64
CA ALA A 88 0.80 5.42 14.19
C ALA A 88 0.20 4.16 14.84
N GLU A 89 0.37 2.97 14.23
CA GLU A 89 -0.04 1.68 14.81
C GLU A 89 0.70 1.41 16.13
N ARG A 90 2.01 1.66 16.17
CA ARG A 90 2.84 1.50 17.37
C ARG A 90 2.39 2.41 18.51
N GLN A 91 1.98 3.62 18.18
CA GLN A 91 1.48 4.61 19.14
C GLN A 91 -0.03 4.53 19.39
N ALA A 92 -0.72 3.56 18.78
CA ALA A 92 -2.17 3.41 18.84
C ALA A 92 -2.94 4.72 18.58
N LEU A 93 -2.47 5.53 17.62
CA LEU A 93 -3.11 6.80 17.30
C LEU A 93 -4.53 6.59 16.75
N PRO A 94 -5.48 7.49 17.04
CA PRO A 94 -6.82 7.41 16.49
C PRO A 94 -6.84 7.98 15.06
N VAL A 95 -6.08 7.38 14.13
CA VAL A 95 -6.04 7.75 12.71
C VAL A 95 -6.46 6.60 11.82
N ILE A 96 -7.21 6.93 10.76
CA ILE A 96 -7.61 5.98 9.73
C ILE A 96 -7.25 6.57 8.37
N VAL A 97 -6.37 5.87 7.68
CA VAL A 97 -5.97 6.17 6.31
C VAL A 97 -7.02 5.58 5.37
N VAL A 98 -7.69 6.46 4.63
CA VAL A 98 -8.73 6.10 3.67
C VAL A 98 -8.17 6.19 2.26
N ILE A 99 -8.37 5.13 1.49
CA ILE A 99 -8.02 5.08 0.08
C ILE A 99 -9.30 5.24 -0.74
N PRO A 100 -9.48 6.37 -1.45
CA PRO A 100 -10.61 6.55 -2.36
C PRO A 100 -10.68 5.41 -3.38
N GLY A 101 -11.89 5.00 -3.73
CA GLY A 101 -12.08 3.94 -4.69
C GLY A 101 -11.52 4.27 -6.09
N VAL A 102 -11.59 5.54 -6.49
CA VAL A 102 -11.00 6.02 -7.74
C VAL A 102 -9.47 5.90 -7.76
N VAL A 103 -8.80 6.09 -6.62
CA VAL A 103 -7.34 5.94 -6.50
C VAL A 103 -6.92 4.49 -6.75
N ILE A 104 -7.71 3.51 -6.30
CA ILE A 104 -7.49 2.09 -6.60
C ILE A 104 -7.58 1.84 -8.11
N TYR A 105 -8.51 2.49 -8.82
CA TYR A 105 -8.63 2.39 -10.27
C TYR A 105 -7.47 3.07 -11.01
N GLU A 106 -7.03 4.23 -10.55
CA GLU A 106 -5.87 4.91 -11.14
C GLU A 106 -4.60 4.08 -11.00
N LEU A 107 -4.38 3.43 -9.84
CA LEU A 107 -3.26 2.52 -9.64
C LEU A 107 -3.25 1.35 -10.65
N ASP A 108 -4.42 0.80 -11.01
CA ASP A 108 -4.53 -0.21 -12.07
C ASP A 108 -4.11 0.36 -13.43
N GLY A 109 -4.45 1.63 -13.70
CA GLY A 109 -4.04 2.32 -14.92
C GLY A 109 -2.55 2.62 -15.01
N GLN A 110 -1.88 2.87 -13.87
CA GLN A 110 -0.44 3.18 -13.83
C GLN A 110 0.46 1.96 -14.07
N LYS A 111 -0.08 0.74 -14.11
CA LYS A 111 0.73 -0.49 -14.25
C LYS A 111 1.40 -0.67 -15.61
N ASN A 112 0.81 -0.07 -16.65
CA ASN A 112 1.34 -0.09 -18.02
C ASN A 112 2.27 1.06 -18.32
N ARG A 113 2.42 2.02 -17.38
CA ARG A 113 3.29 3.17 -17.58
C ARG A 113 4.70 2.81 -17.13
N ASP A 114 5.62 2.86 -18.07
CA ASP A 114 7.05 2.75 -17.81
C ASP A 114 7.45 3.75 -16.70
N ASN A 115 8.28 3.30 -15.76
CA ASN A 115 8.75 4.02 -14.56
C ASN A 115 7.75 4.14 -13.38
N LEU A 116 6.45 3.94 -13.59
CA LEU A 116 5.45 3.98 -12.50
C LEU A 116 4.94 2.61 -12.08
N ALA A 117 5.05 1.63 -12.98
CA ALA A 117 4.58 0.27 -12.78
C ALA A 117 5.13 -0.38 -11.49
N TRP A 118 6.42 -0.16 -11.16
CA TRP A 118 7.03 -0.70 -9.94
C TRP A 118 6.39 -0.11 -8.68
N SER A 119 6.25 1.22 -8.63
CA SER A 119 5.61 1.92 -7.51
C SER A 119 4.15 1.52 -7.35
N ALA A 120 3.39 1.45 -8.45
CA ALA A 120 1.99 1.04 -8.43
C ALA A 120 1.81 -0.39 -7.89
N ARG A 121 2.68 -1.33 -8.28
CA ARG A 121 2.65 -2.72 -7.79
C ARG A 121 3.00 -2.84 -6.31
N ARG A 122 4.02 -2.10 -5.85
CA ARG A 122 4.37 -2.02 -4.43
C ARG A 122 3.22 -1.45 -3.60
N ALA A 123 2.63 -0.35 -4.05
CA ALA A 123 1.50 0.29 -3.39
C ALA A 123 0.31 -0.67 -3.28
N SER A 124 -0.07 -1.32 -4.39
CA SER A 124 -1.19 -2.26 -4.43
C SER A 124 -1.00 -3.46 -3.49
N SER A 125 0.21 -4.02 -3.46
CA SER A 125 0.54 -5.16 -2.59
C SER A 125 0.50 -4.77 -1.10
N TRP A 126 0.92 -3.55 -0.78
CA TRP A 126 0.81 -3.01 0.58
C TRP A 126 -0.63 -2.70 0.98
N LEU A 127 -1.40 -2.09 0.08
CA LEU A 127 -2.80 -1.80 0.32
C LEU A 127 -3.60 -3.07 0.58
N LEU A 128 -3.42 -4.11 -0.23
CA LEU A 128 -4.09 -5.39 0.01
C LEU A 128 -3.75 -5.96 1.39
N LYS A 129 -2.47 -5.93 1.79
CA LYS A 129 -2.05 -6.36 3.13
C LYS A 129 -2.75 -5.54 4.22
N LYS A 130 -2.67 -4.21 4.15
CA LYS A 130 -3.18 -3.33 5.21
C LYS A 130 -4.70 -3.29 5.30
N VAL A 131 -5.41 -3.39 4.18
CA VAL A 131 -6.88 -3.51 4.17
C VAL A 131 -7.34 -4.86 4.74
N LYS A 132 -6.60 -5.96 4.50
CA LYS A 132 -6.88 -7.26 5.15
C LYS A 132 -6.68 -7.21 6.67
N GLU A 133 -5.68 -6.46 7.15
CA GLU A 133 -5.41 -6.28 8.58
C GLU A 133 -6.53 -5.52 9.31
N ARG A 134 -7.28 -4.65 8.61
CA ARG A 134 -8.43 -3.88 9.16
C ARG A 134 -8.09 -3.07 10.43
N LYS A 135 -6.87 -2.53 10.49
CA LYS A 135 -6.36 -1.74 11.63
C LYS A 135 -6.41 -0.25 11.38
N MET A 136 -5.55 0.27 10.52
CA MET A 136 -5.41 1.72 10.27
C MET A 136 -5.68 2.12 8.82
N VAL A 137 -5.73 1.19 7.88
CA VAL A 137 -5.95 1.49 6.46
C VAL A 137 -7.25 0.83 6.01
N LYS A 138 -8.09 1.60 5.32
CA LYS A 138 -9.32 1.12 4.69
C LYS A 138 -9.45 1.61 3.26
N GLY A 139 -10.09 0.81 2.41
CA GLY A 139 -10.64 1.30 1.14
C GLY A 139 -12.00 1.97 1.36
N GLN A 140 -12.37 2.88 0.48
CA GLN A 140 -13.71 3.45 0.41
C GLN A 140 -14.72 2.41 -0.10
N ALA A 141 -15.76 2.10 0.67
CA ALA A 141 -16.86 1.27 0.19
C ALA A 141 -17.72 2.02 -0.85
N ASN A 142 -18.48 1.29 -1.65
CA ASN A 142 -19.31 1.87 -2.72
C ASN A 142 -20.28 2.93 -2.17
N GLU A 143 -20.87 2.63 -1.03
CA GLU A 143 -21.90 3.42 -0.35
C GLU A 143 -21.32 4.63 0.40
N GLU A 144 -19.99 4.70 0.57
CA GLU A 144 -19.31 5.79 1.26
C GLU A 144 -19.10 7.00 0.34
N THR A 145 -20.21 7.59 -0.11
CA THR A 145 -20.24 8.67 -1.11
C THR A 145 -21.28 9.73 -0.79
N CYS A 146 -21.11 10.95 -1.31
CA CYS A 146 -22.14 11.99 -1.27
C CYS A 146 -23.00 12.02 -2.54
N LYS A 147 -22.71 11.17 -3.53
CA LYS A 147 -23.50 11.08 -4.77
C LYS A 147 -24.94 10.65 -4.46
N ALA A 148 -25.89 11.23 -5.18
CA ALA A 148 -27.31 10.91 -5.06
C ALA A 148 -27.63 9.44 -5.39
N SER A 149 -26.77 8.77 -6.18
CA SER A 149 -26.88 7.34 -6.49
C SER A 149 -26.65 6.44 -5.27
N GLY A 150 -26.02 6.95 -4.20
CA GLY A 150 -25.55 6.13 -3.07
C GLY A 150 -24.44 5.16 -3.45
N ASN A 151 -23.81 5.34 -4.62
CA ASN A 151 -22.70 4.52 -5.08
C ASN A 151 -21.72 5.38 -5.88
N TRP A 152 -20.46 5.50 -5.42
CA TRP A 152 -19.47 6.36 -6.08
C TRP A 152 -19.13 5.93 -7.51
N LYS A 153 -19.30 4.64 -7.85
CA LYS A 153 -19.08 4.09 -9.19
C LYS A 153 -20.22 4.41 -10.16
N ILE A 154 -21.43 4.62 -9.65
CA ILE A 154 -22.60 4.94 -10.48
C ILE A 154 -22.50 6.38 -10.94
N ARG A 155 -22.64 6.58 -12.25
CA ARG A 155 -22.56 7.90 -12.88
C ARG A 155 -23.91 8.59 -12.87
N ALA A 156 -23.90 9.90 -12.64
CA ALA A 156 -25.06 10.71 -12.94
C ALA A 156 -25.14 10.97 -14.45
N ARG A 157 -26.36 11.18 -14.95
CA ARG A 157 -26.58 11.46 -16.37
C ARG A 157 -25.93 12.81 -16.73
N GLY A 158 -24.95 12.79 -17.63
CA GLY A 158 -24.22 13.99 -18.07
C GLY A 158 -22.81 14.17 -17.47
N GLU A 159 -22.33 13.22 -16.65
CA GLU A 159 -20.94 13.19 -16.17
C GLU A 159 -19.99 12.67 -17.27
N ASP A 160 -19.03 13.51 -17.71
CA ASP A 160 -18.00 13.12 -18.69
C ASP A 160 -16.99 12.14 -18.09
N PHE A 161 -16.74 11.03 -18.79
CA PHE A 161 -15.88 9.96 -18.29
C PHE A 161 -14.38 10.27 -18.41
N GLY A 162 -13.61 9.89 -17.39
CA GLY A 162 -12.15 9.75 -17.50
C GLY A 162 -11.37 11.06 -17.63
N SER A 163 -11.99 12.21 -17.34
CA SER A 163 -11.25 13.45 -17.16
C SER A 163 -10.56 13.44 -15.79
N GLU A 164 -9.34 13.98 -15.70
CA GLU A 164 -8.62 14.13 -14.43
C GLU A 164 -9.50 14.85 -13.38
N ARG A 165 -10.25 15.86 -13.82
CA ARG A 165 -11.23 16.58 -13.00
C ARG A 165 -12.32 15.70 -12.39
N MET A 166 -12.73 14.62 -13.07
CA MET A 166 -13.71 13.68 -12.52
C MET A 166 -13.11 12.84 -11.40
N ASN A 167 -11.85 12.41 -11.56
CA ASN A 167 -11.18 11.63 -10.53
C ASN A 167 -10.93 12.49 -9.29
N ASP A 168 -10.49 13.73 -9.48
CA ASP A 168 -10.37 14.75 -8.43
C ASP A 168 -11.70 14.97 -7.70
N ALA A 169 -12.81 15.10 -8.44
CA ALA A 169 -14.14 15.25 -7.87
C ALA A 169 -14.57 14.01 -7.04
N LEU A 170 -14.18 12.80 -7.41
CA LEU A 170 -14.45 11.58 -6.64
C LEU A 170 -13.59 11.49 -5.37
N ILE A 171 -12.34 11.96 -5.41
CA ILE A 171 -11.50 12.08 -4.22
C ILE A 171 -12.11 13.11 -3.26
N GLN A 172 -12.56 14.25 -3.79
CA GLN A 172 -13.24 15.29 -3.02
C GLN A 172 -14.55 14.77 -2.40
N ASP A 173 -15.37 14.04 -3.15
CA ASP A 173 -16.59 13.39 -2.65
C ASP A 173 -16.30 12.47 -1.46
N CYS A 174 -15.24 11.66 -1.56
CA CYS A 174 -14.76 10.82 -0.46
C CYS A 174 -14.41 11.66 0.78
N CYS A 175 -13.65 12.76 0.61
CA CYS A 175 -13.31 13.66 1.70
C CYS A 175 -14.56 14.27 2.37
N ILE A 176 -15.54 14.73 1.57
CA ILE A 176 -16.79 15.31 2.08
C ILE A 176 -17.59 14.27 2.86
N TYR A 177 -17.64 13.02 2.39
CA TYR A 177 -18.34 11.94 3.07
C TYR A 177 -17.80 11.71 4.49
N PHE A 178 -16.48 11.51 4.62
CA PHE A 178 -15.85 11.25 5.91
C PHE A 178 -15.82 12.47 6.84
N ARG A 179 -15.89 13.68 6.29
CA ARG A 179 -15.95 14.92 7.07
C ARG A 179 -17.24 15.06 7.90
N ARG A 180 -18.35 14.45 7.47
CA ARG A 180 -19.67 14.60 8.12
C ARG A 180 -19.69 14.22 9.60
N GLY A 181 -18.85 13.28 10.01
CA GLY A 181 -18.81 12.81 11.40
C GLY A 181 -17.51 13.13 12.13
N ARG A 182 -16.42 13.42 11.41
CA ARG A 182 -15.07 13.40 11.99
C ARG A 182 -14.10 14.38 11.31
N ARG A 183 -12.98 14.61 11.98
CA ARG A 183 -11.87 15.40 11.43
C ARG A 183 -11.26 14.64 10.26
N THR A 184 -11.21 15.28 9.10
CA THR A 184 -10.75 14.67 7.85
C THR A 184 -9.71 15.58 7.20
N PHE A 185 -8.63 14.99 6.72
CA PHE A 185 -7.60 15.66 5.95
C PHE A 185 -7.46 14.98 4.59
N LEU A 186 -7.21 15.78 3.55
CA LEU A 186 -6.74 15.28 2.27
C LEU A 186 -5.21 15.33 2.24
N PHE A 187 -4.56 14.24 1.84
CA PHE A 187 -3.14 14.23 1.53
C PHE A 187 -2.96 14.12 0.01
N SER A 188 -2.55 15.21 -0.62
CA SER A 188 -2.31 15.27 -2.07
C SER A 188 -1.13 16.17 -2.39
N ALA A 189 -0.44 15.88 -3.49
CA ALA A 189 0.59 16.75 -4.05
C ALA A 189 0.03 17.66 -5.18
N ASP A 190 -1.21 17.47 -5.58
CA ASP A 190 -1.88 18.28 -6.59
C ASP A 190 -2.46 19.55 -5.93
N LYS A 191 -1.92 20.71 -6.35
CA LYS A 191 -2.32 22.01 -5.82
C LYS A 191 -3.75 22.38 -6.21
N ASN A 192 -4.23 21.95 -7.37
CA ASN A 192 -5.59 22.25 -7.83
C ASN A 192 -6.59 21.48 -6.97
N LEU A 193 -6.37 20.17 -6.80
CA LEU A 193 -7.23 19.34 -5.94
C LEU A 193 -7.21 19.85 -4.49
N CYS A 194 -6.04 20.21 -3.95
CA CYS A 194 -5.94 20.82 -2.62
C CYS A 194 -6.75 22.12 -2.53
N PHE A 195 -6.57 23.04 -3.48
CA PHE A 195 -7.28 24.32 -3.52
C PHE A 195 -8.79 24.14 -3.62
N GLU A 196 -9.27 23.23 -4.48
CA GLU A 196 -10.71 22.94 -4.64
C GLU A 196 -11.30 22.32 -3.36
N THR A 197 -10.55 21.43 -2.71
CA THR A 197 -10.94 20.76 -1.46
C THR A 197 -11.01 21.75 -0.30
N GLU A 198 -10.08 22.70 -0.20
CA GLU A 198 -10.10 23.74 0.85
C GLU A 198 -11.24 24.73 0.65
N ASN A 199 -11.54 25.11 -0.59
CA ASN A 199 -12.58 26.07 -0.94
C ASN A 199 -13.99 25.46 -1.07
N THR A 200 -14.14 24.17 -0.76
CA THR A 200 -15.45 23.50 -0.83
C THR A 200 -16.43 24.15 0.15
N ILE A 201 -17.69 24.33 -0.29
CA ILE A 201 -18.77 25.05 0.42
C ILE A 201 -19.18 24.37 1.76
N ALA A 202 -18.63 23.20 2.10
CA ALA A 202 -18.80 22.66 3.44
C ALA A 202 -18.24 23.67 4.45
N ASP A 203 -19.06 24.13 5.41
CA ASP A 203 -18.95 25.36 6.22
C ASP A 203 -17.58 25.69 6.90
N GLN A 204 -16.56 24.86 6.78
CA GLN A 204 -15.20 25.07 7.33
C GLN A 204 -14.05 24.60 6.41
N GLY A 205 -14.33 24.22 5.15
CA GLY A 205 -13.36 23.58 4.27
C GLY A 205 -12.83 22.24 4.82
N ILE A 206 -12.11 21.49 3.99
CA ILE A 206 -11.35 20.30 4.42
C ILE A 206 -9.87 20.68 4.42
N ARG A 207 -9.17 20.45 5.54
CA ARG A 207 -7.73 20.74 5.65
C ARG A 207 -6.95 19.83 4.70
N THR A 208 -5.99 20.38 3.98
CA THR A 208 -5.12 19.59 3.10
C THR A 208 -3.70 19.52 3.65
N ILE A 209 -3.01 18.43 3.32
CA ILE A 209 -1.60 18.20 3.58
C ILE A 209 -0.94 18.09 2.22
N THR A 210 -0.09 19.05 1.89
CA THR A 210 0.76 18.98 0.70
C THR A 210 2.16 18.52 1.12
N PRO A 211 2.67 17.39 0.60
CA PRO A 211 3.97 16.89 1.04
C PRO A 211 5.08 17.86 0.63
N SER A 212 5.89 18.25 1.61
CA SER A 212 7.16 18.91 1.32
C SER A 212 8.14 17.93 0.66
N ARG A 213 9.25 18.44 0.09
CA ARG A 213 10.32 17.57 -0.45
C ARG A 213 10.97 16.70 0.64
N THR A 214 10.86 17.10 1.89
CA THR A 214 11.42 16.45 3.07
C THR A 214 10.35 15.78 3.92
N CYS A 215 9.15 15.57 3.35
CA CYS A 215 8.03 14.98 4.06
C CYS A 215 8.43 13.63 4.69
N SER A 216 8.18 13.53 5.99
CA SER A 216 8.48 12.37 6.84
C SER A 216 7.24 11.96 7.64
N SER A 217 7.28 10.76 8.22
CA SER A 217 6.24 10.27 9.14
C SER A 217 5.97 11.28 10.27
N ARG A 218 7.03 11.88 10.82
CA ARG A 218 6.96 12.93 11.85
C ARG A 218 6.24 14.19 11.38
N GLU A 219 6.49 14.65 10.15
CA GLU A 219 5.82 15.84 9.60
C GLU A 219 4.32 15.58 9.42
N VAL A 220 3.93 14.41 8.89
CA VAL A 220 2.53 14.00 8.77
C VAL A 220 1.86 13.93 10.15
N ALA A 221 2.52 13.33 11.13
CA ALA A 221 2.02 13.23 12.50
C ALA A 221 1.87 14.61 13.16
N TRP A 222 2.80 15.54 12.94
CA TRP A 222 2.69 16.92 13.44
C TRP A 222 1.53 17.67 12.79
N LEU A 223 1.34 17.56 11.48
CA LEU A 223 0.22 18.21 10.78
C LEU A 223 -1.14 17.69 11.23
N LEU A 224 -1.22 16.38 11.52
CA LEU A 224 -2.43 15.78 12.03
C LEU A 224 -2.63 16.09 13.52
N PHE A 225 -1.64 15.90 14.37
CA PHE A 225 -1.85 15.82 15.82
C PHE A 225 -1.03 16.83 16.63
N GLY A 226 -0.31 17.75 16.00
CA GLY A 226 0.56 18.72 16.68
C GLY A 226 -0.17 19.58 17.71
N GLU A 227 -1.42 19.93 17.43
CA GLU A 227 -2.29 20.67 18.36
C GLU A 227 -2.66 19.87 19.63
N TYR A 228 -2.51 18.53 19.60
CA TYR A 228 -2.89 17.61 20.68
C TYR A 228 -1.71 17.20 21.57
N GLY A 229 -0.51 17.74 21.32
CA GLY A 229 0.67 17.50 22.15
C GLY A 229 1.18 16.06 22.11
N ILE A 230 1.02 15.35 20.98
CA ILE A 230 1.60 14.01 20.82
C ILE A 230 3.13 14.08 20.85
N ASP A 231 3.77 13.07 21.43
CA ASP A 231 5.22 12.96 21.41
C ASP A 231 5.70 12.52 20.01
N LEU A 232 6.32 13.46 19.31
CA LEU A 232 6.84 13.26 17.95
C LEU A 232 8.15 12.47 17.92
N SER A 233 8.78 12.21 19.07
CA SER A 233 10.03 11.45 19.15
C SER A 233 9.86 10.01 18.65
N TYR A 234 8.67 9.44 18.82
CA TYR A 234 8.32 8.10 18.35
C TYR A 234 8.10 7.98 16.84
N PHE A 235 8.02 9.12 16.13
CA PHE A 235 7.86 9.16 14.68
C PHE A 235 9.20 9.35 14.01
N SER A 236 9.44 8.57 12.97
CA SER A 236 10.66 8.71 12.17
C SER A 236 10.68 10.08 11.48
N ALA A 237 11.72 10.87 11.74
CA ALA A 237 12.03 12.08 10.97
C ALA A 237 12.66 11.77 9.60
N TYR A 238 13.06 10.51 9.39
CA TYR A 238 13.84 10.12 8.24
C TYR A 238 12.97 9.78 7.02
N ARG A 239 13.48 10.14 5.84
CA ARG A 239 12.85 9.91 4.53
C ARG A 239 13.53 8.73 3.83
N LEU A 240 12.85 7.60 3.75
CA LEU A 240 13.06 6.63 2.68
C LEU A 240 12.26 7.17 1.49
N SER A 241 12.89 7.70 0.45
CA SER A 241 12.13 8.01 -0.78
C SER A 241 13.06 7.99 -1.97
N TYR A 242 12.96 6.91 -2.72
CA TYR A 242 13.62 6.75 -3.99
C TYR A 242 12.74 7.41 -5.03
N ARG A 243 13.27 8.39 -5.75
CA ARG A 243 12.68 8.87 -6.99
C ARG A 243 13.55 8.39 -8.13
N ASP A 244 12.89 7.93 -9.19
CA ASP A 244 13.55 7.52 -10.43
C ASP A 244 14.51 8.63 -10.91
N PRO A 245 15.79 8.35 -11.15
CA PRO A 245 16.75 9.32 -11.69
C PRO A 245 16.32 9.92 -13.04
N LYS A 246 15.41 9.27 -13.79
CA LYS A 246 14.84 9.82 -15.04
C LYS A 246 13.72 10.83 -14.82
N SER A 247 13.14 10.91 -13.63
CA SER A 247 12.29 12.03 -13.25
C SER A 247 13.19 13.27 -13.18
N ASN A 248 13.00 14.23 -14.09
CA ASN A 248 13.80 15.46 -14.25
C ASN A 248 13.89 16.38 -13.00
N LEU A 249 13.51 15.90 -11.82
CA LEU A 249 13.65 16.54 -10.52
C LEU A 249 14.88 15.96 -9.81
N THR A 250 16.05 16.41 -10.21
CA THR A 250 17.34 16.10 -9.59
C THR A 250 17.28 16.34 -8.08
N ALA A 251 17.42 15.29 -7.27
CA ALA A 251 17.54 15.41 -5.81
C ALA A 251 18.97 15.06 -5.38
N GLN A 252 19.66 16.05 -4.81
CA GLN A 252 20.77 15.83 -3.90
C GLN A 252 20.16 15.40 -2.55
N LEU A 253 20.68 14.33 -1.95
CA LEU A 253 20.46 14.06 -0.53
C LEU A 253 21.04 15.26 0.27
N PRO A 254 20.32 15.81 1.26
CA PRO A 254 20.92 16.79 2.15
C PRO A 254 22.08 16.12 2.89
N ALA A 255 23.25 16.76 2.85
CA ALA A 255 24.36 16.35 3.69
C ALA A 255 23.92 16.43 5.16
N PRO A 256 24.36 15.51 6.04
CA PRO A 256 24.15 15.67 7.46
C PRO A 256 24.71 17.03 7.88
N ILE A 257 23.89 17.83 8.55
CA ILE A 257 24.32 19.08 9.18
C ILE A 257 25.31 18.67 10.26
N GLN A 258 26.60 18.81 9.97
CA GLN A 258 27.64 18.71 10.98
C GLN A 258 27.61 20.02 11.77
N ASP A 259 26.93 20.00 12.92
CA ASP A 259 27.20 20.99 13.96
C ASP A 259 28.58 20.66 14.54
N ASP A 260 29.54 21.46 14.11
CA ASP A 260 30.95 21.39 14.46
C ASP A 260 31.14 22.12 15.80
N ASP A 261 30.99 21.41 16.91
CA ASP A 261 31.48 21.86 18.22
C ASP A 261 31.68 20.67 19.19
N ASN A 262 32.94 20.21 19.29
CA ASN A 262 33.56 19.64 20.49
C ASN A 262 32.72 18.71 21.40
N MET A 263 32.22 17.59 20.88
CA MET A 263 31.79 16.48 21.73
C MET A 263 32.79 15.32 21.68
N MET A 264 33.33 14.99 22.85
CA MET A 264 34.16 13.82 23.11
C MET A 264 33.39 12.57 22.66
N MET A 265 33.98 11.77 21.77
CA MET A 265 33.42 10.54 21.22
C MET A 265 33.24 9.52 22.36
N VAL A 266 32.04 9.48 22.94
CA VAL A 266 31.57 8.31 23.65
C VAL A 266 31.18 7.30 22.57
N ASP A 267 31.72 6.08 22.64
CA ASP A 267 31.26 4.94 21.84
C ASP A 267 29.82 4.60 22.27
N ASP A 268 28.86 5.46 21.93
CA ASP A 268 27.46 5.12 22.00
C ASP A 268 27.25 4.04 20.94
N ASP A 269 26.89 2.84 21.42
CA ASP A 269 26.38 1.74 20.61
C ASP A 269 25.33 2.30 19.64
N ALA A 270 25.78 2.61 18.42
CA ALA A 270 24.92 3.11 17.36
C ALA A 270 23.81 2.09 17.21
N SER A 271 22.61 2.47 17.64
CA SER A 271 21.48 1.57 17.65
C SER A 271 21.35 0.96 16.25
N VAL A 272 21.07 -0.34 16.14
CA VAL A 272 20.96 -1.06 14.85
C VAL A 272 20.05 -0.32 13.85
N ALA A 273 19.16 0.54 14.34
CA ALA A 273 18.33 1.43 13.55
C ALA A 273 19.11 2.46 12.70
N ASP A 274 20.21 3.05 13.18
CA ASP A 274 20.99 4.05 12.42
C ASP A 274 21.81 3.43 11.28
N VAL A 275 22.21 2.16 11.43
CA VAL A 275 22.94 1.40 10.40
C VAL A 275 22.03 1.03 9.21
N LEU A 276 20.71 1.18 9.34
CA LEU A 276 19.74 0.83 8.29
C LEU A 276 19.35 2.01 7.40
N GLN A 277 19.87 3.22 7.62
CA GLN A 277 19.54 4.38 6.79
C GLN A 277 20.14 4.21 5.37
N PRO A 278 19.31 4.16 4.31
CA PRO A 278 19.83 4.01 2.94
C PRO A 278 20.58 5.26 2.51
N SER A 279 21.90 5.15 2.47
CA SER A 279 22.77 6.17 1.89
C SER A 279 22.70 6.20 0.36
N HIS A 280 22.20 5.12 -0.26
CA HIS A 280 22.32 4.89 -1.68
C HIS A 280 21.00 4.45 -2.33
N ALA A 281 20.81 4.78 -3.61
CA ALA A 281 19.64 4.39 -4.40
C ALA A 281 19.45 2.86 -4.44
N LEU A 282 20.55 2.11 -4.56
CA LEU A 282 20.53 0.64 -4.51
C LEU A 282 20.10 0.11 -3.15
N ASP A 283 20.51 0.74 -2.04
CA ASP A 283 20.11 0.30 -0.69
C ASP A 283 18.60 0.42 -0.53
N LEU A 284 18.04 1.53 -1.00
CA LEU A 284 16.61 1.76 -0.96
C LEU A 284 15.88 0.77 -1.86
N LEU A 285 16.28 0.63 -3.13
CA LEU A 285 15.66 -0.35 -4.04
C LEU A 285 15.75 -1.78 -3.46
N HIS A 286 16.86 -2.13 -2.82
CA HIS A 286 17.05 -3.44 -2.21
C HIS A 286 16.05 -3.71 -1.08
N ILE A 287 15.86 -2.73 -0.18
CA ILE A 287 14.83 -2.81 0.87
C ILE A 287 13.43 -2.95 0.25
N GLN A 288 13.14 -2.18 -0.80
CA GLN A 288 11.86 -2.27 -1.51
C GLN A 288 11.60 -3.66 -2.10
N ILE A 289 12.64 -4.30 -2.64
CA ILE A 289 12.60 -5.67 -3.16
C ILE A 289 12.39 -6.67 -2.04
N ILE A 290 13.14 -6.54 -0.93
CA ILE A 290 12.98 -7.37 0.26
C ILE A 290 11.52 -7.36 0.70
N ASP A 291 10.95 -6.18 0.93
CA ASP A 291 9.58 -6.06 1.43
C ASP A 291 8.53 -6.58 0.44
N HIS A 292 8.71 -6.30 -0.85
CA HIS A 292 7.77 -6.72 -1.89
C HIS A 292 7.78 -8.24 -2.09
N PHE A 293 8.95 -8.83 -2.34
CA PHE A 293 9.04 -10.27 -2.60
C PHE A 293 8.83 -11.12 -1.35
N THR A 294 9.15 -10.63 -0.15
CA THR A 294 8.78 -11.33 1.08
C THR A 294 7.25 -11.50 1.18
N ARG A 295 6.47 -10.48 0.83
CA ARG A 295 5.00 -10.56 0.83
C ARG A 295 4.49 -11.55 -0.20
N LEU A 296 5.02 -11.52 -1.43
CA LEU A 296 4.66 -12.49 -2.46
C LEU A 296 4.98 -13.93 -2.03
N LEU A 297 6.12 -14.15 -1.37
CA LEU A 297 6.48 -15.45 -0.82
C LEU A 297 5.55 -15.88 0.32
N ILE A 298 5.13 -14.98 1.21
CA ILE A 298 4.11 -15.28 2.25
C ILE A 298 2.79 -15.71 1.61
N GLU A 299 2.33 -15.00 0.56
CA GLU A 299 1.10 -15.37 -0.13
C GLU A 299 1.21 -16.71 -0.86
N LEU A 300 2.36 -16.98 -1.49
CA LEU A 300 2.66 -18.27 -2.10
C LEU A 300 2.65 -19.40 -1.07
N VAL A 301 3.35 -19.23 0.06
CA VAL A 301 3.40 -20.21 1.16
C VAL A 301 1.99 -20.48 1.71
N GLY A 302 1.20 -19.43 1.95
CA GLY A 302 -0.19 -19.58 2.41
C GLY A 302 -1.05 -20.40 1.44
N ARG A 303 -0.84 -20.23 0.12
CA ARG A 303 -1.57 -20.98 -0.91
C ARG A 303 -1.11 -22.43 -1.02
N VAL A 304 0.20 -22.65 -1.02
CA VAL A 304 0.83 -23.97 -1.14
C VAL A 304 0.54 -24.82 0.10
N GLY A 305 0.73 -24.23 1.28
CA GLY A 305 0.59 -24.97 2.53
C GLY A 305 -0.85 -25.19 2.95
N GLY A 306 -1.79 -24.34 2.51
CA GLY A 306 -3.22 -24.53 2.75
C GLY A 306 -3.50 -24.95 4.19
N VAL A 307 -4.22 -26.07 4.38
CA VAL A 307 -4.63 -26.56 5.71
C VAL A 307 -3.45 -27.07 6.56
N GLU A 308 -2.32 -27.46 5.97
CA GLU A 308 -1.17 -28.00 6.70
C GLU A 308 -0.57 -26.96 7.66
N ILE A 309 -0.30 -25.76 7.15
CA ILE A 309 0.28 -24.67 7.95
C ILE A 309 -0.71 -24.23 9.05
N HIS A 310 -2.01 -24.21 8.75
CA HIS A 310 -3.05 -23.85 9.71
C HIS A 310 -3.20 -24.92 10.83
N ARG A 311 -3.11 -26.21 10.49
CA ARG A 311 -3.17 -27.29 11.49
C ARG A 311 -1.91 -27.33 12.34
N SER A 312 -0.75 -27.15 11.73
CA SER A 312 0.53 -27.14 12.45
C SER A 312 0.52 -26.10 13.57
N GLN A 313 -0.11 -24.95 13.38
CA GLN A 313 -0.24 -23.93 14.43
C GLN A 313 -1.15 -24.34 15.58
N GLN A 314 -2.19 -25.14 15.34
CA GLN A 314 -3.12 -25.58 16.39
C GLN A 314 -2.56 -26.73 17.26
N THR A 315 -1.71 -27.59 16.71
CA THR A 315 -1.19 -28.77 17.42
C THR A 315 0.02 -28.54 18.33
N VAL A 316 0.61 -27.33 18.33
CA VAL A 316 1.87 -27.07 19.05
C VAL A 316 1.68 -26.83 20.56
N GLU A 317 0.45 -26.74 21.06
CA GLU A 317 0.19 -26.55 22.51
C GLU A 317 0.52 -27.77 23.42
N GLY A 318 1.20 -28.81 22.93
CA GLY A 318 1.57 -29.93 23.82
C GLY A 318 2.66 -30.90 23.36
N THR A 319 3.21 -30.78 22.16
CA THR A 319 4.19 -31.75 21.64
C THR A 319 5.50 -31.05 21.28
N SER A 320 6.56 -31.29 22.05
CA SER A 320 7.89 -30.73 21.75
C SER A 320 8.37 -31.23 20.39
N ALA A 321 8.44 -30.32 19.41
CA ALA A 321 8.96 -30.64 18.09
C ALA A 321 10.39 -31.20 18.18
N SER A 322 10.71 -32.18 17.34
CA SER A 322 12.05 -32.79 17.30
C SER A 322 13.13 -31.72 17.09
N ARG A 323 14.28 -31.88 17.76
CA ARG A 323 15.47 -31.03 17.54
C ARG A 323 15.92 -31.01 16.08
N TYR A 324 15.58 -32.04 15.31
CA TYR A 324 15.93 -32.18 13.89
C TYR A 324 14.81 -31.72 12.93
N ALA A 325 13.67 -31.27 13.45
CA ALA A 325 12.62 -30.72 12.60
C ALA A 325 13.12 -29.44 11.85
N PRO A 326 12.61 -29.16 10.65
CA PRO A 326 12.84 -27.90 9.94
C PRO A 326 12.57 -26.68 10.82
N GLN A 327 13.21 -25.54 10.54
CA GLN A 327 13.07 -24.35 11.39
C GLN A 327 11.62 -23.85 11.42
N TRP A 328 10.94 -23.92 10.28
CA TRP A 328 9.53 -23.52 10.17
C TRP A 328 8.58 -24.36 11.05
N GLN A 329 8.87 -25.64 11.31
CA GLN A 329 8.07 -26.50 12.20
C GLN A 329 8.32 -26.25 13.68
N LYS A 330 9.51 -25.75 14.04
CA LYS A 330 9.89 -25.49 15.42
C LYS A 330 9.24 -24.23 15.99
N GLN A 331 8.70 -23.38 15.12
CA GLN A 331 8.21 -22.07 15.51
C GLN A 331 6.71 -22.09 15.77
N THR A 332 6.33 -21.44 16.86
CA THR A 332 4.94 -21.18 17.23
C THR A 332 4.33 -19.98 16.49
N ARG A 333 5.15 -19.25 15.72
CA ARG A 333 4.74 -18.01 15.04
C ARG A 333 3.88 -18.30 13.82
N HIS A 334 2.94 -17.40 13.56
CA HIS A 334 2.12 -17.46 12.35
C HIS A 334 3.00 -17.28 11.10
N TYR A 335 2.69 -17.96 10.00
CA TYR A 335 3.55 -17.97 8.79
C TYR A 335 3.75 -16.59 8.14
N THR A 336 2.87 -15.64 8.43
CA THR A 336 3.02 -14.24 8.01
C THR A 336 4.16 -13.50 8.71
N GLU A 337 4.67 -14.07 9.80
CA GLU A 337 5.80 -13.54 10.57
C GLU A 337 7.10 -14.30 10.29
N TRP A 338 7.06 -15.29 9.39
CA TRP A 338 8.25 -16.05 9.04
C TRP A 338 9.26 -15.19 8.29
N THR A 339 10.54 -15.48 8.52
CA THR A 339 11.64 -14.89 7.77
C THR A 339 11.68 -15.45 6.35
N VAL A 340 12.36 -14.76 5.43
CA VAL A 340 12.51 -15.26 4.05
C VAL A 340 13.21 -16.62 4.01
N ALA A 341 14.16 -16.86 4.91
CA ALA A 341 14.83 -18.16 5.03
C ALA A 341 13.84 -19.27 5.40
N GLU A 342 12.93 -19.03 6.34
CA GLU A 342 11.89 -19.99 6.76
C GLU A 342 10.87 -20.24 5.64
N LEU A 343 10.43 -19.17 4.95
CA LEU A 343 9.52 -19.28 3.81
C LEU A 343 10.14 -20.13 2.69
N LEU A 344 11.41 -19.90 2.36
CA LEU A 344 12.10 -20.66 1.31
C LEU A 344 12.46 -22.07 1.75
N GLU A 345 12.78 -22.32 3.03
CA GLU A 345 12.97 -23.67 3.57
C GLU A 345 11.69 -24.50 3.42
N TYR A 346 10.53 -23.94 3.77
CA TYR A 346 9.23 -24.60 3.59
C TYR A 346 8.97 -24.94 2.11
N LEU A 347 9.19 -23.99 1.21
CA LEU A 347 8.97 -24.20 -0.23
C LEU A 347 9.95 -25.25 -0.80
N ASP A 348 11.23 -25.24 -0.39
CA ASP A 348 12.23 -26.19 -0.88
C ASP A 348 11.93 -27.63 -0.43
N GLU A 349 11.34 -27.81 0.77
CA GLU A 349 10.88 -29.11 1.25
C GLU A 349 9.77 -29.69 0.35
N LYS A 350 8.86 -28.84 -0.14
CA LYS A 350 7.76 -29.27 -1.03
C LYS A 350 8.20 -29.45 -2.47
N LYS A 351 9.07 -28.57 -2.97
CA LYS A 351 9.60 -28.63 -4.33
C LYS A 351 11.00 -28.03 -4.36
N ARG A 352 12.00 -28.90 -4.50
CA ARG A 352 13.41 -28.49 -4.49
C ARG A 352 13.74 -27.58 -5.67
N ILE A 353 14.41 -26.47 -5.37
CA ILE A 353 14.84 -25.49 -6.37
C ILE A 353 16.36 -25.38 -6.32
N ALA A 354 16.99 -25.24 -7.49
CA ALA A 354 18.45 -25.13 -7.58
C ALA A 354 18.95 -23.88 -6.85
N VAL A 355 19.82 -24.09 -5.87
CA VAL A 355 20.44 -23.02 -5.05
C VAL A 355 21.28 -22.08 -5.92
N THR A 356 21.21 -20.79 -5.65
CA THR A 356 22.00 -19.74 -6.30
C THR A 356 23.14 -19.25 -5.39
N SER A 357 24.14 -18.59 -5.99
CA SER A 357 25.21 -17.91 -5.26
C SER A 357 25.30 -16.45 -5.75
N PRO A 358 24.80 -15.47 -4.98
CA PRO A 358 24.31 -15.59 -3.61
C PRO A 358 22.98 -16.32 -3.49
N ARG A 359 22.72 -16.85 -2.29
CA ARG A 359 21.46 -17.49 -1.92
C ARG A 359 20.34 -16.44 -1.85
N VAL A 360 19.16 -16.75 -2.38
CA VAL A 360 18.03 -15.80 -2.48
C VAL A 360 17.60 -15.30 -1.11
N GLU A 361 17.55 -16.18 -0.11
CA GLU A 361 17.24 -15.87 1.29
C GLU A 361 18.23 -14.89 1.92
N VAL A 362 19.51 -14.93 1.53
CA VAL A 362 20.53 -14.00 2.04
C VAL A 362 20.39 -12.65 1.36
N PHE A 363 20.13 -12.65 0.04
CA PHE A 363 19.84 -11.42 -0.69
C PHE A 363 18.56 -10.76 -0.19
N LEU A 364 17.52 -11.51 0.15
CA LEU A 364 16.26 -10.97 0.65
C LEU A 364 16.23 -10.76 2.18
N SER A 365 17.35 -10.95 2.87
CA SER A 365 17.46 -10.61 4.29
C SER A 365 17.72 -9.12 4.46
N LYS A 366 17.15 -8.51 5.50
CA LYS A 366 17.48 -7.12 5.85
C LYS A 366 19.00 -6.97 6.10
N PRO A 367 19.62 -5.85 5.73
CA PRO A 367 21.05 -5.65 5.94
C PRO A 367 21.47 -5.98 7.39
N TYR A 368 22.54 -6.74 7.55
CA TYR A 368 23.10 -7.14 8.86
C TYR A 368 22.19 -7.99 9.77
N SER A 369 21.00 -8.39 9.30
CA SER A 369 20.10 -9.25 10.09
C SER A 369 20.53 -10.73 10.10
N SER A 370 21.27 -11.17 9.09
CA SER A 370 21.76 -12.54 8.97
C SER A 370 23.17 -12.58 8.41
N ARG A 371 23.86 -13.71 8.61
CA ARG A 371 25.24 -13.88 8.14
C ARG A 371 25.28 -13.77 6.62
N GLY A 372 25.99 -12.75 6.13
CA GLY A 372 26.15 -12.48 4.71
C GLY A 372 25.07 -11.58 4.10
N ALA A 373 24.07 -11.14 4.86
CA ALA A 373 23.17 -10.07 4.44
C ALA A 373 23.96 -8.75 4.37
N ARG A 374 23.80 -8.01 3.28
CA ARG A 374 24.53 -6.78 2.99
C ARG A 374 23.58 -5.69 2.54
N ARG A 375 24.04 -4.44 2.50
CA ARG A 375 23.28 -3.33 1.91
C ARG A 375 23.20 -3.50 0.39
N GLY A 376 22.24 -2.83 -0.24
CA GLY A 376 21.99 -2.92 -1.69
C GLY A 376 23.21 -2.57 -2.54
N GLN A 377 23.98 -1.56 -2.13
CA GLN A 377 25.21 -1.12 -2.81
C GLN A 377 26.40 -2.07 -2.64
N ASP A 378 26.40 -2.90 -1.60
CA ASP A 378 27.48 -3.85 -1.30
C ASP A 378 27.36 -5.14 -2.13
N TRP A 379 26.23 -5.32 -2.80
CA TRP A 379 26.01 -6.41 -3.76
C TRP A 379 26.53 -6.00 -5.13
N SER A 380 27.33 -6.87 -5.76
CA SER A 380 27.75 -6.62 -7.14
C SER A 380 26.55 -6.71 -8.08
N ARG A 381 26.62 -6.05 -9.24
CA ARG A 381 25.58 -6.18 -10.28
C ARG A 381 25.28 -7.64 -10.64
N ARG A 382 26.32 -8.48 -10.70
CA ARG A 382 26.16 -9.91 -10.97
C ARG A 382 25.40 -10.62 -9.84
N ASP A 383 25.64 -10.24 -8.58
CA ASP A 383 24.92 -10.81 -7.44
C ASP A 383 23.43 -10.48 -7.50
N TRP A 384 23.08 -9.24 -7.86
CA TRP A 384 21.72 -8.80 -8.12
C TRP A 384 21.05 -9.64 -9.21
N GLU A 385 21.68 -9.76 -10.38
CA GLU A 385 21.17 -10.55 -11.51
C GLU A 385 20.95 -12.03 -11.11
N VAL A 386 21.90 -12.62 -10.38
CA VAL A 386 21.80 -14.01 -9.93
C VAL A 386 20.67 -14.21 -8.93
N ALA A 387 20.52 -13.30 -7.95
CA ALA A 387 19.46 -13.37 -6.95
C ALA A 387 18.07 -13.18 -7.57
N LEU A 388 17.90 -12.18 -8.45
CA LEU A 388 16.64 -11.92 -9.15
C LEU A 388 16.28 -13.07 -10.11
N ARG A 389 17.27 -13.67 -10.78
CA ARG A 389 17.05 -14.89 -11.57
C ARG A 389 16.66 -16.07 -10.69
N GLY A 390 17.24 -16.18 -9.49
CA GLY A 390 16.85 -17.16 -8.47
C GLY A 390 15.38 -17.02 -8.08
N LEU A 391 14.93 -15.79 -7.81
CA LEU A 391 13.52 -15.46 -7.60
C LEU A 391 12.65 -15.86 -8.80
N GLY A 392 13.10 -15.59 -10.02
CA GLY A 392 12.38 -16.00 -11.24
C GLY A 392 12.23 -17.51 -11.36
N ARG A 393 13.25 -18.27 -10.96
CA ARG A 393 13.18 -19.74 -10.89
C ARG A 393 12.18 -20.21 -9.85
N ILE A 394 12.12 -19.57 -8.69
CA ILE A 394 11.10 -19.85 -7.66
C ILE A 394 9.70 -19.58 -8.23
N GLY A 395 9.49 -18.41 -8.83
CA GLY A 395 8.21 -18.07 -9.47
C GLY A 395 7.79 -19.10 -10.53
N ASN A 396 8.69 -19.47 -11.43
CA ASN A 396 8.42 -20.46 -12.47
C ASN A 396 8.17 -21.87 -11.91
N ALA A 397 8.92 -22.28 -10.88
CA ALA A 397 8.75 -23.59 -10.26
C ALA A 397 7.36 -23.72 -9.61
N TRP A 398 6.80 -22.64 -9.10
CA TRP A 398 5.50 -22.62 -8.44
C TRP A 398 4.35 -22.11 -9.31
N GLU A 399 4.62 -21.83 -10.59
CA GLU A 399 3.67 -21.19 -11.51
C GLU A 399 3.11 -19.87 -10.93
N GLU A 400 3.92 -19.18 -10.12
CA GLU A 400 3.56 -17.94 -9.46
C GLU A 400 3.78 -16.77 -10.42
N VAL A 401 2.72 -16.43 -11.15
CA VAL A 401 2.72 -15.36 -12.14
C VAL A 401 3.11 -14.01 -11.53
N SER A 402 2.69 -13.73 -10.29
CA SER A 402 2.95 -12.45 -9.61
C SER A 402 4.44 -12.12 -9.44
N ILE A 403 5.26 -13.13 -9.15
CA ILE A 403 6.71 -13.01 -9.00
C ILE A 403 7.32 -12.70 -10.37
N GLY A 404 6.92 -13.45 -11.40
CA GLY A 404 7.40 -13.26 -12.78
C GLY A 404 7.06 -11.87 -13.33
N GLU A 405 5.81 -11.43 -13.16
CA GLU A 405 5.37 -10.09 -13.54
C GLU A 405 6.19 -9.01 -12.84
N SER A 406 6.34 -9.11 -11.51
CA SER A 406 7.08 -8.15 -10.69
C SER A 406 8.53 -8.03 -11.11
N LEU A 407 9.20 -9.15 -11.40
CA LEU A 407 10.60 -9.17 -11.86
C LEU A 407 10.79 -8.47 -13.20
N ARG A 408 9.88 -8.63 -14.17
CA ARG A 408 9.98 -7.96 -15.47
C ARG A 408 9.96 -6.45 -15.35
N VAL A 409 9.07 -5.92 -14.52
CA VAL A 409 8.97 -4.47 -14.29
C VAL A 409 10.15 -3.96 -13.47
N LEU A 410 10.65 -4.77 -12.53
CA LEU A 410 11.80 -4.40 -11.72
C LEU A 410 13.10 -4.31 -12.54
N ASP A 411 13.26 -5.16 -13.54
CA ASP A 411 14.49 -5.24 -14.37
C ASP A 411 14.86 -3.88 -14.97
N SER A 412 13.89 -3.16 -15.54
CA SER A 412 14.10 -1.82 -16.11
C SER A 412 14.52 -0.78 -15.07
N HIS A 413 14.04 -0.91 -13.83
CA HIS A 413 14.37 -0.01 -12.72
C HIS A 413 15.78 -0.29 -12.20
N VAL A 414 16.15 -1.56 -12.05
CA VAL A 414 17.49 -1.99 -11.63
C VAL A 414 18.54 -1.49 -12.63
N GLU A 415 18.30 -1.71 -13.92
CA GLU A 415 19.18 -1.22 -14.99
C GLU A 415 19.31 0.30 -14.99
N GLY A 416 18.21 1.02 -14.79
CA GLY A 416 18.21 2.48 -14.68
C GLY A 416 19.13 3.01 -13.55
N ILE A 417 19.11 2.34 -12.38
CA ILE A 417 19.99 2.71 -11.26
C ILE A 417 21.44 2.39 -11.57
N PHE A 418 21.73 1.21 -12.13
CA PHE A 418 23.12 0.82 -12.45
C PHE A 418 23.76 1.69 -13.53
N VAL A 419 22.97 2.26 -14.46
CA VAL A 419 23.46 3.20 -15.48
C VAL A 419 23.73 4.59 -14.90
N THR A 420 23.05 4.97 -13.81
CA THR A 420 23.25 6.28 -13.18
C THR A 420 24.66 6.36 -12.59
N LYS A 421 25.43 7.39 -12.97
CA LYS A 421 26.82 7.56 -12.50
C LYS A 421 26.85 7.66 -10.98
N MET A 422 27.22 6.57 -10.32
CA MET A 422 27.29 6.50 -8.86
C MET A 422 28.49 7.31 -8.37
N ARG A 423 28.29 8.11 -7.31
CA ARG A 423 29.42 8.75 -6.62
C ARG A 423 30.22 7.66 -5.90
N PRO A 424 31.56 7.68 -5.95
CA PRO A 424 32.36 6.77 -5.14
C PRO A 424 32.00 6.95 -3.67
N THR A 425 31.49 5.90 -3.05
CA THR A 425 31.25 5.83 -1.60
C THR A 425 32.58 5.51 -0.93
N GLY A 426 33.41 6.53 -0.74
CA GLY A 426 34.72 6.40 -0.11
C GLY A 426 35.69 7.50 -0.50
N GLN A 427 35.53 8.68 0.11
CA GLN A 427 36.62 9.64 0.32
C GLN A 427 36.53 10.19 1.73
#